data_AF-A0A8H4AS89-F1
#
_entry.id   AF-A0A8H4AS89-F1
#
_cell.length_a   1.000
_cell.length_b   1.000
_cell.length_c   1.000
_cell.angle_alpha   90.00
_cell.angle_beta   90.00
_cell.angle_gamma   90.00
#
_symmetry.space_group_name_H-M   'P 1'
#
loop_
_entity.id
_entity.type
_entity.pdbx_description
1 polymer ?
#
loop_
_entity_poly.entity_id
_entity_poly.type
_entity_poly.pdbx_seq_one_letter_code
_entity_poly.pdbx_strand_id
1 'polypeptide(L)'
;MALEPQQLKNILFEEFPGRTRQIETLLNWFGMPKEKTPPTIFIHGNRALGKTELIKRLFKLGFTSRQYSFLDCRVCYSIEDLFEIALNDLTGEQLSCKSINDFVMKLQEICEIGSETRYMIFDNADVLWDLSSTLTPALLTLPQWIGLNVCGIFISQAPWEKFRMAVGISEPWQLYFPEYTRDELIQILMKSCPDDEDPCFYKAFVENICNSFYENCDLIDFFRLLSDLFDKFVEPIQEERATRNDISLLCNELKSYFNETLDKLYLQDISAANFEDQLPQWSLYLLIATFLGSYIPQNLDQRYFATKACEKPRLSRTPKKQKLSHDSPAKLPQQLKGPQSFELERVLAIFQN
;
A
#
# COMPACT_ATOMS: atom_id res chain seq x y z
N MET A 1 5.07 -20.79 26.19
CA MET A 1 6.53 -20.98 26.34
C MET A 1 7.17 -20.41 25.10
N ALA A 2 8.14 -19.50 25.23
CA ALA A 2 8.93 -19.03 24.11
C ALA A 2 9.72 -20.21 23.52
N LEU A 3 9.72 -20.35 22.20
CA LEU A 3 10.51 -21.36 21.50
C LEU A 3 12.01 -21.04 21.61
N GLU A 4 12.86 -22.06 21.60
CA GLU A 4 14.30 -21.83 21.55
C GLU A 4 14.71 -21.09 20.26
N PRO A 5 15.74 -20.23 20.29
CA PRO A 5 16.12 -19.39 19.16
C PRO A 5 16.39 -20.16 17.86
N GLN A 6 16.94 -21.38 17.97
CA GLN A 6 17.23 -22.24 16.82
C GLN A 6 15.97 -22.85 16.21
N GLN A 7 15.01 -23.26 17.04
CA GLN A 7 13.72 -23.77 16.59
C GLN A 7 12.89 -22.65 15.95
N LEU A 8 12.89 -21.47 16.56
CA LEU A 8 12.25 -20.28 16.02
C LEU A 8 12.82 -19.91 14.64
N LYS A 9 14.14 -19.94 14.49
CA LYS A 9 14.82 -19.65 13.22
C LYS A 9 14.39 -20.61 12.11
N ASN A 10 14.32 -21.92 12.40
CA ASN A 10 13.93 -22.92 11.41
C ASN A 10 12.48 -22.75 10.96
N ILE A 11 11.55 -22.53 11.91
CA ILE A 11 10.13 -22.29 11.59
C ILE A 11 9.97 -21.04 10.72
N LEU A 12 10.65 -19.96 11.05
CA LEU A 12 10.57 -18.72 10.28
C LEU A 12 11.18 -18.85 8.87
N PHE A 13 12.25 -19.64 8.72
CA PHE A 13 12.83 -19.94 7.41
C PHE A 13 11.90 -20.80 6.55
N GLU A 14 11.23 -21.77 7.18
CA GLU A 14 10.22 -22.59 6.51
C GLU A 14 8.97 -21.80 6.15
N GLU A 15 8.57 -20.78 6.91
CA GLU A 15 7.37 -19.98 6.62
C GLU A 15 7.64 -18.84 5.64
N PHE A 16 8.80 -18.17 5.72
CA PHE A 16 9.15 -16.99 4.91
C PHE A 16 10.41 -17.23 4.03
N PRO A 17 10.25 -17.80 2.82
CA PRO A 17 11.35 -17.97 1.87
C PRO A 17 11.89 -16.60 1.43
N GLY A 18 13.19 -16.51 1.13
CA GLY A 18 13.83 -15.26 0.68
C GLY A 18 14.05 -14.20 1.78
N ARG A 19 13.64 -14.46 3.03
CA ARG A 19 13.79 -13.51 4.16
C ARG A 19 14.84 -13.92 5.20
N THR A 20 15.72 -14.86 4.84
CA THR A 20 16.70 -15.44 5.76
C THR A 20 17.62 -14.38 6.38
N ARG A 21 18.15 -13.46 5.58
CA ARG A 21 19.04 -12.38 6.04
C ARG A 21 18.36 -11.42 7.01
N GLN A 22 17.11 -11.05 6.75
CA GLN A 22 16.35 -10.14 7.60
C GLN A 22 16.01 -10.80 8.93
N ILE A 23 15.60 -12.08 8.90
CA ILE A 23 15.32 -12.87 10.11
C ILE A 23 16.59 -13.00 10.96
N GLU A 24 17.73 -13.34 10.35
CA GLU A 24 19.01 -13.43 11.06
C GLU A 24 19.42 -12.10 11.68
N THR A 25 19.27 -10.99 10.95
CA THR A 25 19.59 -9.66 11.45
C THR A 25 18.71 -9.29 12.65
N LEU A 26 17.40 -9.56 12.58
CA LEU A 26 16.47 -9.31 13.68
C LEU A 26 16.79 -10.18 14.91
N LEU A 27 17.02 -11.47 14.72
CA LEU A 27 17.37 -12.38 15.82
C LEU A 27 18.71 -11.98 16.48
N ASN A 28 19.68 -11.53 15.70
CA ASN A 28 20.96 -11.03 16.22
C ASN A 28 20.79 -9.73 17.01
N TRP A 29 19.86 -8.85 16.62
CA TRP A 29 19.58 -7.62 17.36
C TRP A 29 18.78 -7.85 18.64
N PHE A 30 17.87 -8.81 18.65
CA PHE A 30 17.08 -9.14 19.83
C PHE A 30 17.88 -9.91 20.88
N GLY A 31 18.84 -10.74 20.45
CA GLY A 31 19.73 -11.46 21.37
C GLY A 31 18.94 -12.30 22.38
N MET A 32 19.45 -12.40 23.60
CA MET A 32 18.75 -13.04 24.71
C MET A 32 17.78 -12.06 25.41
N PRO A 33 16.68 -12.52 26.03
CA PRO A 33 15.64 -11.64 26.62
C PRO A 33 16.12 -10.63 27.68
N LYS A 34 17.32 -10.81 28.23
CA LYS A 34 17.94 -9.93 29.25
C LYS A 34 19.06 -9.06 28.69
N GLU A 35 19.47 -9.28 27.45
CA GLU A 35 20.49 -8.48 26.79
C GLU A 35 19.89 -7.13 26.37
N LYS A 36 20.75 -6.12 26.25
CA LYS A 36 20.31 -4.79 25.80
C LYS A 36 20.09 -4.84 24.30
N THR A 37 18.87 -4.56 23.89
CA THR A 37 18.51 -4.44 22.48
C THR A 37 18.75 -3.02 21.99
N PRO A 38 18.84 -2.82 20.66
CA PRO A 38 18.78 -1.50 20.07
C PRO A 38 17.54 -0.74 20.57
N PRO A 39 17.66 0.56 20.91
CA PRO A 39 16.53 1.32 21.45
C PRO A 39 15.40 1.47 20.43
N THR A 40 15.76 1.69 19.16
CA THR A 40 14.79 1.85 18.08
C THR A 40 15.24 1.14 16.84
N ILE A 41 14.29 0.43 16.22
CA ILE A 41 14.46 -0.29 14.97
C ILE A 41 13.43 0.24 13.99
N PHE A 42 13.88 0.59 12.79
CA PHE A 42 13.04 1.08 11.70
C PHE A 42 13.09 0.11 10.53
N ILE A 43 11.96 -0.51 10.24
CA ILE A 43 11.79 -1.54 9.22
C ILE A 43 11.05 -0.92 8.04
N HIS A 44 11.68 -0.89 6.87
CA HIS A 44 11.08 -0.29 5.68
C HIS A 44 11.19 -1.17 4.43
N GLY A 45 10.32 -0.90 3.46
CA GLY A 45 10.23 -1.64 2.20
C GLY A 45 8.87 -1.44 1.55
N ASN A 46 8.68 -1.87 0.30
CA ASN A 46 7.41 -1.69 -0.39
C ASN A 46 6.24 -2.45 0.26
N ARG A 47 5.03 -2.23 -0.25
CA ARG A 47 3.83 -2.97 0.14
C ARG A 47 4.02 -4.47 -0.16
N ALA A 48 3.26 -5.31 0.53
CA ALA A 48 3.17 -6.76 0.25
C ALA A 48 4.46 -7.58 0.44
N LEU A 49 5.51 -7.02 1.05
CA LEU A 49 6.75 -7.76 1.31
C LEU A 49 6.71 -8.71 2.53
N GLY A 50 5.57 -8.79 3.23
CA GLY A 50 5.41 -9.64 4.41
C GLY A 50 6.05 -9.11 5.70
N LYS A 51 6.43 -7.82 5.75
CA LYS A 51 7.05 -7.17 6.93
C LYS A 51 6.22 -7.38 8.20
N THR A 52 4.95 -6.98 8.14
CA THR A 52 3.98 -7.09 9.24
C THR A 52 3.79 -8.53 9.70
N GLU A 53 3.56 -9.46 8.76
CA GLU A 53 3.31 -10.86 9.11
C GLU A 53 4.55 -11.55 9.69
N LEU A 54 5.74 -11.26 9.16
CA LEU A 54 7.00 -11.78 9.71
C LEU A 54 7.19 -11.34 11.15
N ILE A 55 6.99 -10.05 11.44
CA ILE A 55 7.15 -9.50 12.79
C ILE A 55 6.07 -10.08 13.73
N LYS A 56 4.80 -10.08 13.32
CA LYS A 56 3.72 -10.70 14.11
C LYS A 56 4.02 -12.15 14.44
N ARG A 57 4.51 -12.93 13.47
CA ARG A 57 4.81 -14.35 13.64
C ARG A 57 6.02 -14.57 14.55
N LEU A 58 7.08 -13.79 14.35
CA LEU A 58 8.27 -13.79 15.20
C LEU A 58 7.90 -13.50 16.66
N PHE A 59 7.08 -12.48 16.91
CA PHE A 59 6.66 -12.12 18.27
C PHE A 59 5.71 -13.15 18.91
N LYS A 60 4.79 -13.72 18.13
CA LYS A 60 3.90 -14.79 18.62
C LYS A 60 4.63 -16.08 19.02
N LEU A 61 5.70 -16.44 18.31
CA LEU A 61 6.45 -17.68 18.54
C LEU A 61 7.60 -17.50 19.55
N GLY A 62 8.27 -16.36 19.51
CA GLY A 62 9.48 -16.09 20.28
C GLY A 62 9.26 -15.41 21.63
N PHE A 63 8.12 -14.74 21.83
CA PHE A 63 7.90 -13.88 22.99
C PHE A 63 6.60 -14.21 23.73
N THR A 64 6.57 -13.86 25.01
CA THR A 64 5.35 -13.98 25.83
C THR A 64 4.43 -12.79 25.54
N SER A 65 3.10 -13.01 25.58
CA SER A 65 2.09 -12.00 25.21
C SER A 65 2.16 -10.67 25.95
N ARG A 66 2.86 -10.58 27.09
CA ARG A 66 3.04 -9.36 27.88
C ARG A 66 4.38 -8.63 27.64
N GLN A 67 5.22 -9.17 26.75
CA GLN A 67 6.53 -8.58 26.44
C GLN A 67 6.47 -7.63 25.24
N TYR A 68 5.40 -7.67 24.43
CA TYR A 68 5.27 -6.83 23.25
C TYR A 68 3.86 -6.25 23.12
N SER A 69 3.76 -5.04 22.58
CA SER A 69 2.51 -4.44 22.09
C SER A 69 2.54 -4.32 20.58
N PHE A 70 1.40 -4.59 19.93
CA PHE A 70 1.29 -4.51 18.47
C PHE A 70 0.20 -3.52 18.09
N LEU A 71 0.62 -2.39 17.51
CA LEU A 71 -0.24 -1.25 17.22
C LEU A 71 -0.31 -1.02 15.72
N ASP A 72 -1.52 -0.96 15.16
CA ASP A 72 -1.71 -0.44 13.81
C ASP A 72 -2.00 1.07 13.89
N CYS A 73 -1.07 1.87 13.39
CA CYS A 73 -1.17 3.33 13.44
C CYS A 73 -2.31 3.87 12.55
N ARG A 74 -2.87 3.06 11.64
CA ARG A 74 -4.04 3.47 10.84
C ARG A 74 -5.34 3.43 11.62
N VAL A 75 -5.41 2.59 12.64
CA VAL A 75 -6.60 2.47 13.51
C VAL A 75 -6.61 3.58 14.57
N CYS A 76 -5.43 4.11 14.90
CA CYS A 76 -5.26 5.15 15.91
C CYS A 76 -5.50 6.54 15.30
N TYR A 77 -6.59 7.20 15.69
CA TYR A 77 -6.91 8.57 15.24
C TYR A 77 -6.38 9.63 16.21
N SER A 78 -6.21 9.30 17.49
CA SER A 78 -5.66 10.18 18.51
C SER A 78 -4.40 9.60 19.16
N ILE A 79 -3.62 10.49 19.77
CA ILE A 79 -2.41 10.12 20.53
C ILE A 79 -2.79 9.33 21.79
N GLU A 80 -3.95 9.64 22.38
CA GLU A 80 -4.47 8.95 23.57
C GLU A 80 -4.76 7.48 23.26
N ASP A 81 -5.46 7.20 22.14
CA ASP A 81 -5.77 5.84 21.70
C ASP A 81 -4.51 4.99 21.55
N LEU A 82 -3.45 5.58 20.98
CA LEU A 82 -2.18 4.89 20.78
C LEU A 82 -1.53 4.48 22.10
N PHE A 83 -1.55 5.35 23.12
CA PHE A 83 -1.00 5.02 24.43
C PHE A 83 -1.86 4.02 25.19
N GLU A 84 -3.19 4.16 25.11
CA GLU A 84 -4.11 3.23 25.76
C GLU A 84 -3.95 1.82 25.21
N ILE A 85 -3.96 1.65 23.88
CA ILE A 85 -3.79 0.32 23.26
C ILE A 85 -2.41 -0.25 23.61
N ALA A 86 -1.35 0.57 23.58
CA ALA A 86 0.00 0.13 23.92
C ALA A 86 0.11 -0.39 25.36
N LEU A 87 -0.52 0.29 26.32
CA LEU A 87 -0.53 -0.12 27.71
C LEU A 87 -1.42 -1.33 27.93
N ASN A 88 -2.61 -1.36 27.31
CA ASN A 88 -3.56 -2.45 27.44
C ASN A 88 -2.94 -3.78 27.00
N ASP A 89 -2.15 -3.78 25.93
CA ASP A 89 -1.43 -4.98 25.46
C ASP A 89 -0.34 -5.43 26.47
N LEU A 90 0.34 -4.48 27.12
CA LEU A 90 1.44 -4.78 28.04
C LEU A 90 0.97 -5.20 29.44
N THR A 91 -0.12 -4.61 29.96
CA THR A 91 -0.65 -4.89 31.31
C THR A 91 -1.81 -5.87 31.31
N GLY A 92 -2.62 -5.88 30.23
CA GLY A 92 -3.93 -6.53 30.20
C GLY A 92 -5.04 -5.73 30.89
N GLU A 93 -4.77 -4.47 31.27
CA GLU A 93 -5.71 -3.58 31.97
C GLU A 93 -5.97 -2.31 31.17
N GLN A 94 -7.21 -1.82 31.19
CA GLN A 94 -7.57 -0.55 30.53
C GLN A 94 -7.04 0.66 31.31
N LEU A 95 -5.92 1.21 30.84
CA LEU A 95 -5.26 2.35 31.47
C LEU A 95 -5.39 3.60 30.60
N SER A 96 -6.15 4.59 31.07
CA SER A 96 -6.29 5.86 30.34
C SER A 96 -5.04 6.73 30.45
N CYS A 97 -4.57 7.27 29.33
CA CYS A 97 -3.39 8.14 29.27
C CYS A 97 -3.62 9.35 28.39
N LYS A 98 -3.52 10.54 28.99
CA LYS A 98 -3.75 11.83 28.29
C LYS A 98 -2.46 12.52 27.85
N SER A 99 -1.31 12.06 28.35
CA SER A 99 -0.02 12.71 28.13
C SER A 99 1.10 11.69 27.96
N ILE A 100 2.12 12.07 27.18
CA ILE A 100 3.35 11.30 26.99
C ILE A 100 4.06 11.07 28.33
N ASN A 101 4.04 12.05 29.23
CA ASN A 101 4.71 11.91 30.53
C ASN A 101 4.02 10.85 31.41
N ASP A 102 2.69 10.84 31.42
CA ASP A 102 1.91 9.84 32.16
C ASP A 102 2.16 8.44 31.59
N PHE A 103 2.26 8.35 30.26
CA PHE A 103 2.61 7.11 29.56
C PHE A 103 4.02 6.62 29.93
N VAL A 104 5.03 7.50 29.94
CA VAL A 104 6.41 7.17 30.33
C VAL A 104 6.47 6.68 31.78
N MET A 105 5.80 7.36 32.71
CA MET A 105 5.76 6.97 34.13
C MET A 105 5.13 5.59 34.31
N LYS A 106 3.96 5.35 33.71
CA LYS A 106 3.31 4.03 33.78
C LYS A 106 4.17 2.95 33.14
N LEU A 107 4.80 3.22 32.01
CA LEU A 107 5.70 2.27 31.38
C LEU A 107 6.92 1.95 32.25
N GLN A 108 7.50 2.95 32.93
CA GLN A 108 8.59 2.73 33.88
C GLN A 108 8.15 1.77 34.99
N GLU A 109 7.02 2.02 35.64
CA GLU A 109 6.48 1.15 36.69
C GLU A 109 6.29 -0.28 36.19
N ILE A 110 5.67 -0.46 35.03
CA ILE A 110 5.45 -1.79 34.49
C ILE A 110 6.83 -2.42 34.20
N CYS A 111 7.79 -1.69 33.60
CA CYS A 111 9.10 -2.23 33.23
C CYS A 111 9.96 -2.60 34.45
N GLU A 112 9.83 -1.93 35.58
CA GLU A 112 10.53 -2.30 36.82
C GLU A 112 10.09 -3.67 37.36
N ILE A 113 8.84 -4.06 37.13
CA ILE A 113 8.29 -5.35 37.57
C ILE A 113 8.87 -6.52 36.76
N GLY A 114 9.35 -6.29 35.54
CA GLY A 114 9.84 -7.34 34.63
C GLY A 114 11.30 -7.13 34.24
N SER A 115 12.18 -8.10 34.53
CA SER A 115 13.61 -8.04 34.16
C SER A 115 13.91 -8.24 32.66
N GLU A 116 12.90 -8.23 31.80
CA GLU A 116 12.99 -8.64 30.40
C GLU A 116 12.76 -7.46 29.45
N THR A 117 13.34 -7.54 28.25
CA THR A 117 13.13 -6.58 27.17
C THR A 117 11.65 -6.44 26.81
N ARG A 118 11.18 -5.21 26.62
CA ARG A 118 9.83 -4.95 26.09
C ARG A 118 9.86 -4.31 24.73
N TYR A 119 8.92 -4.70 23.89
CA TYR A 119 8.86 -4.29 22.50
C TYR A 119 7.57 -3.54 22.22
N MET A 120 7.68 -2.38 21.56
CA MET A 120 6.52 -1.64 21.08
C MET A 120 6.58 -1.63 19.57
N ILE A 121 5.61 -2.28 18.92
CA ILE A 121 5.61 -2.44 17.48
C ILE A 121 4.53 -1.52 16.91
N PHE A 122 4.97 -0.53 16.14
CA PHE A 122 4.13 0.42 15.42
C PHE A 122 4.08 0.02 13.95
N ASP A 123 3.00 -0.61 13.53
CA ASP A 123 2.72 -0.91 12.13
C ASP A 123 2.12 0.30 11.42
N ASN A 124 2.35 0.38 10.11
CA ASN A 124 1.96 1.53 9.28
C ASN A 124 2.40 2.87 9.88
N ALA A 125 3.65 2.88 10.36
CA ALA A 125 4.24 3.98 11.08
C ALA A 125 4.15 5.29 10.28
N ASP A 126 4.12 5.26 8.95
CA ASP A 126 3.93 6.42 8.05
C ASP A 126 2.92 7.46 8.59
N VAL A 127 1.80 7.00 9.16
CA VAL A 127 0.71 7.83 9.70
C VAL A 127 1.10 8.62 10.96
N LEU A 128 2.02 8.12 11.78
CA LEU A 128 2.44 8.77 13.03
C LEU A 128 3.01 10.17 12.79
N TRP A 129 3.66 10.38 11.64
CA TRP A 129 4.26 11.66 11.28
C TRP A 129 3.21 12.68 10.84
N ASP A 130 2.05 12.22 10.36
CA ASP A 130 0.90 13.08 10.05
C ASP A 130 0.14 13.47 11.32
N LEU A 131 0.11 12.59 12.33
CA LEU A 131 -0.59 12.83 13.60
C LEU A 131 0.02 13.97 14.42
N SER A 132 1.35 13.97 14.59
CA SER A 132 2.05 15.14 15.16
C SER A 132 3.55 15.10 14.91
N SER A 133 4.16 16.26 14.72
CA SER A 133 5.60 16.41 14.50
C SER A 133 6.44 16.13 15.76
N THR A 134 5.84 16.16 16.95
CA THR A 134 6.52 15.98 18.25
C THR A 134 6.43 14.56 18.79
N LEU A 135 5.40 13.79 18.43
CA LEU A 135 5.21 12.42 18.93
C LEU A 135 6.31 11.48 18.43
N THR A 136 6.63 11.50 17.14
CA THR A 136 7.62 10.56 16.60
C THR A 136 9.00 10.73 17.23
N PRO A 137 9.58 11.94 17.34
CA PRO A 137 10.84 12.12 18.06
C PRO A 137 10.76 11.66 19.53
N ALA A 138 9.62 11.87 20.19
CA ALA A 138 9.40 11.39 21.55
C ALA A 138 9.37 9.86 21.62
N LEU A 139 8.65 9.19 20.72
CA LEU A 139 8.60 7.72 20.64
C LEU A 139 9.95 7.11 20.27
N LEU A 140 10.74 7.79 19.42
CA LEU A 140 12.08 7.33 19.06
C LEU A 140 13.07 7.45 20.21
N THR A 141 12.87 8.43 21.09
CA THR A 141 13.74 8.63 22.26
C THR A 141 13.19 7.98 23.52
N LEU A 142 11.95 7.47 23.50
CA LEU A 142 11.26 6.84 24.63
C LEU A 142 12.12 5.86 25.45
N PRO A 143 12.92 4.96 24.84
CA PRO A 143 13.84 4.11 25.60
C PRO A 143 14.82 4.86 26.50
N GLN A 144 15.30 6.03 26.06
CA GLN A 144 16.21 6.89 26.82
C GLN A 144 15.51 7.58 27.98
N TRP A 145 14.24 7.92 27.84
CA TRP A 145 13.43 8.57 28.88
C TRP A 145 13.08 7.58 29.99
N ILE A 146 12.77 6.34 29.60
CA ILE A 146 12.43 5.27 30.55
C ILE A 146 13.68 4.78 31.28
N GLY A 147 14.84 4.72 30.60
CA GLY A 147 16.09 4.23 31.20
C GLY A 147 16.12 2.71 31.43
N LEU A 148 15.12 1.99 30.94
CA LEU A 148 14.97 0.54 31.05
C LEU A 148 15.01 -0.11 29.65
N ASN A 149 14.97 -1.45 29.61
CA ASN A 149 15.16 -2.22 28.38
C ASN A 149 13.89 -2.25 27.51
N VAL A 150 13.62 -1.14 26.83
CA VAL A 150 12.48 -0.96 25.91
C VAL A 150 12.99 -0.75 24.50
N CYS A 151 12.39 -1.43 23.52
CA CYS A 151 12.70 -1.32 22.10
C CYS A 151 11.46 -0.89 21.30
N GLY A 152 11.55 0.24 20.60
CA GLY A 152 10.53 0.69 19.66
C GLY A 152 10.80 0.17 18.24
N ILE A 153 9.88 -0.58 17.66
CA ILE A 153 9.96 -1.12 16.29
C ILE A 153 8.93 -0.38 15.43
N PHE A 154 9.38 0.29 14.38
CA PHE A 154 8.52 1.04 13.45
C PHE A 154 8.53 0.36 12.09
N ILE A 155 7.36 0.04 11.56
CA ILE A 155 7.20 -0.58 10.24
C ILE A 155 6.57 0.44 9.30
N SER A 156 7.29 0.81 8.25
CA SER A 156 6.88 1.85 7.30
C SER A 156 7.07 1.38 5.86
N GLN A 157 6.33 1.97 4.92
CA GLN A 157 6.60 1.76 3.49
C GLN A 157 7.73 2.66 2.97
N ALA A 158 7.77 3.90 3.44
CA ALA A 158 8.77 4.87 3.04
C ALA A 158 10.14 4.59 3.68
N PRO A 159 11.24 4.93 2.98
CA PRO A 159 12.58 4.82 3.55
C PRO A 159 12.82 5.93 4.60
N TRP A 160 13.77 5.70 5.51
CA TRP A 160 14.01 6.57 6.66
C TRP A 160 14.34 8.02 6.28
N GLU A 161 14.97 8.23 5.13
CA GLU A 161 15.40 9.56 4.66
C GLU A 161 14.23 10.53 4.51
N LYS A 162 13.03 10.04 4.17
CA LYS A 162 11.83 10.89 4.06
C LYS A 162 11.34 11.38 5.42
N PHE A 163 11.72 10.70 6.50
CA PHE A 163 11.29 11.00 7.86
C PHE A 163 12.26 11.89 8.64
N ARG A 164 13.41 12.23 8.05
CA ARG A 164 14.38 13.21 8.59
C ARG A 164 13.88 14.65 8.40
N MET A 165 12.72 14.97 8.96
CA MET A 165 12.10 16.29 8.81
C MET A 165 12.64 17.34 9.80
N ALA A 166 13.29 16.92 10.90
CA ALA A 166 13.84 17.83 11.90
C ALA A 166 15.29 17.49 12.27
N VAL A 167 16.05 18.53 12.61
CA VAL A 167 17.43 18.41 13.11
C VAL A 167 17.40 17.83 14.52
N GLY A 168 18.22 16.82 14.79
CA GLY A 168 18.38 16.22 16.13
C GLY A 168 17.49 15.02 16.44
N ILE A 169 16.79 14.46 15.44
CA ILE A 169 16.08 13.19 15.61
C ILE A 169 17.10 12.05 15.79
N SER A 170 16.89 11.19 16.78
CA SER A 170 17.71 9.99 17.00
C SER A 170 17.60 9.05 15.80
N GLU A 171 18.73 8.61 15.26
CA GLU A 171 18.74 7.66 14.14
C GLU A 171 18.42 6.24 14.64
N PRO A 172 17.34 5.62 14.14
CA PRO A 172 17.03 4.23 14.46
C PRO A 172 17.91 3.27 13.65
N TRP A 173 17.99 2.02 14.14
CA TRP A 173 18.61 0.92 13.41
C TRP A 173 17.72 0.52 12.23
N GLN A 174 18.21 0.66 11.01
CA GLN A 174 17.40 0.46 9.82
C GLN A 174 17.51 -0.97 9.29
N LEU A 175 16.37 -1.57 8.99
CA LEU A 175 16.27 -2.86 8.30
C LEU A 175 15.44 -2.72 7.03
N TYR A 176 16.11 -2.88 5.89
CA TYR A 176 15.46 -2.84 4.60
C TYR A 176 14.94 -4.22 4.19
N PHE A 177 13.68 -4.26 3.77
CA PHE A 177 13.07 -5.39 3.10
C PHE A 177 13.13 -5.18 1.58
N PRO A 178 14.00 -5.91 0.86
CA PRO A 178 14.04 -5.87 -0.60
C PRO A 178 12.80 -6.50 -1.21
N GLU A 179 12.52 -6.18 -2.46
CA GLU A 179 11.54 -6.89 -3.27
C GLU A 179 11.95 -8.35 -3.46
N TYR A 180 10.96 -9.24 -3.56
CA TYR A 180 11.23 -10.64 -3.80
C TYR A 180 11.67 -10.84 -5.24
N THR A 181 12.71 -11.65 -5.42
CA THR A 181 13.12 -12.09 -6.75
C THR A 181 12.10 -13.07 -7.33
N ARG A 182 12.10 -13.25 -8.66
CA ARG A 182 11.21 -14.20 -9.35
C ARG A 182 11.28 -15.61 -8.74
N ASP A 183 12.49 -16.09 -8.48
CA ASP A 183 12.69 -17.44 -7.93
C ASP A 183 12.13 -17.56 -6.50
N GLU A 184 12.28 -16.53 -5.67
CA GLU A 184 11.70 -16.48 -4.33
C GLU A 184 10.18 -16.40 -4.36
N LEU A 185 9.60 -15.64 -5.30
CA LEU A 185 8.14 -15.58 -5.50
C LEU A 185 7.57 -16.92 -5.89
N ILE A 186 8.22 -17.63 -6.83
CA ILE A 186 7.80 -18.99 -7.21
C ILE A 186 7.83 -19.90 -5.98
N GLN A 187 8.90 -19.87 -5.17
CA GLN A 187 8.98 -20.67 -3.94
C GLN A 187 7.86 -20.33 -2.93
N ILE A 188 7.48 -19.06 -2.83
CA ILE A 188 6.40 -18.61 -1.96
C ILE A 188 5.05 -19.14 -2.45
N LEU A 189 4.76 -18.96 -3.75
CA LEU A 189 3.49 -19.38 -4.35
C LEU A 189 3.33 -20.90 -4.40
N MET A 190 4.42 -21.65 -4.54
CA MET A 190 4.42 -23.12 -4.48
C MET A 190 3.87 -23.66 -3.15
N LYS A 191 3.90 -22.89 -2.05
CA LYS A 191 3.30 -23.31 -0.77
C LYS A 191 1.78 -23.26 -0.76
N SER A 192 1.17 -22.56 -1.71
CA SER A 192 -0.29 -22.52 -1.89
C SER A 192 -0.78 -23.58 -2.87
N CYS A 193 0.07 -24.55 -3.23
CA CYS A 193 -0.31 -25.68 -4.06
C CYS A 193 -1.42 -26.50 -3.35
N PRO A 194 -2.53 -26.81 -4.03
CA PRO A 194 -3.50 -27.79 -3.55
C PRO A 194 -2.84 -29.17 -3.40
N ASP A 195 -3.22 -29.92 -2.37
CA ASP A 195 -2.67 -31.26 -2.09
C ASP A 195 -3.03 -32.31 -3.16
N ASP A 196 -4.07 -32.05 -3.96
CA ASP A 196 -4.62 -32.97 -4.96
C ASP A 196 -3.87 -32.96 -6.31
N GLU A 197 -2.92 -32.05 -6.50
CA GLU A 197 -2.34 -31.74 -7.81
C GLU A 197 -0.84 -32.05 -7.93
N ASP A 198 -0.41 -32.34 -9.16
CA ASP A 198 0.99 -32.67 -9.45
C ASP A 198 1.89 -31.43 -9.22
N PRO A 199 2.90 -31.47 -8.33
CA PRO A 199 3.73 -30.30 -8.01
C PRO A 199 4.49 -29.75 -9.22
N CYS A 200 4.82 -30.61 -10.19
CA CYS A 200 5.50 -30.19 -11.42
C CYS A 200 4.56 -29.39 -12.34
N PHE A 201 3.27 -29.73 -12.37
CA PHE A 201 2.26 -29.05 -13.16
C PHE A 201 1.95 -27.68 -12.56
N TYR A 202 1.77 -27.62 -11.23
CA TYR A 202 1.56 -26.36 -10.52
C TYR A 202 2.76 -25.41 -10.64
N LYS A 203 3.99 -25.95 -10.59
CA LYS A 203 5.20 -25.14 -10.80
C LYS A 203 5.23 -24.48 -12.18
N ALA A 204 4.87 -25.20 -13.24
CA ALA A 204 4.84 -24.65 -14.58
C ALA A 204 3.78 -23.54 -14.73
N PHE A 205 2.63 -23.71 -14.06
CA PHE A 205 1.60 -22.67 -13.97
C PHE A 205 2.12 -21.41 -13.27
N VAL A 206 2.69 -21.56 -12.07
CA VAL A 206 3.24 -20.44 -11.29
C VAL A 206 4.35 -19.72 -12.04
N GLU A 207 5.27 -20.45 -12.69
CA GLU A 207 6.33 -19.86 -13.51
C GLU A 207 5.78 -19.01 -14.66
N ASN A 208 4.74 -19.49 -15.34
CA ASN A 208 4.12 -18.74 -16.44
C ASN A 208 3.39 -17.48 -15.94
N ILE A 209 2.73 -17.55 -14.79
CA ILE A 209 2.14 -16.36 -14.15
C ILE A 209 3.26 -15.41 -13.75
N CYS A 210 4.28 -15.85 -13.01
CA CYS A 210 5.38 -14.96 -12.62
C CYS A 210 6.05 -14.29 -13.82
N ASN A 211 6.22 -14.99 -14.96
CA ASN A 211 6.76 -14.40 -16.18
C ASN A 211 5.88 -13.30 -16.79
N SER A 212 4.56 -13.37 -16.60
CA SER A 212 3.62 -12.40 -17.16
C SER A 212 3.36 -11.22 -16.20
N PHE A 213 3.51 -11.43 -14.88
CA PHE A 213 2.98 -10.53 -13.85
C PHE A 213 4.03 -9.89 -12.92
N TYR A 214 5.29 -10.32 -12.97
CA TYR A 214 6.34 -9.85 -12.05
C TYR A 214 6.48 -8.33 -12.01
N GLU A 215 6.24 -7.64 -13.12
CA GLU A 215 6.42 -6.18 -13.21
C GLU A 215 5.21 -5.36 -12.71
N ASN A 216 4.01 -5.95 -12.68
CA ASN A 216 2.77 -5.19 -12.49
C ASN A 216 2.06 -5.48 -11.17
N CYS A 217 2.24 -6.65 -10.57
CA CYS A 217 1.42 -7.10 -9.44
C CYS A 217 2.18 -7.22 -8.12
N ASP A 218 1.52 -6.84 -7.03
CA ASP A 218 1.98 -7.09 -5.67
C ASP A 218 1.70 -8.55 -5.25
N LEU A 219 2.48 -9.07 -4.31
CA LEU A 219 2.31 -10.42 -3.75
C LEU A 219 0.91 -10.71 -3.19
N ILE A 220 0.27 -9.71 -2.58
CA ILE A 220 -1.08 -9.86 -2.01
C ILE A 220 -2.10 -10.08 -3.13
N ASP A 221 -1.93 -9.37 -4.25
CA ASP A 221 -2.81 -9.50 -5.40
C ASP A 221 -2.60 -10.87 -6.06
N PHE A 222 -1.36 -11.35 -6.14
CA PHE A 222 -1.07 -12.72 -6.57
C PHE A 222 -1.86 -13.73 -5.74
N PHE A 223 -1.77 -13.71 -4.41
CA PHE A 223 -2.48 -14.68 -3.57
C PHE A 223 -4.00 -14.61 -3.70
N ARG A 224 -4.56 -13.42 -3.92
CA ARG A 224 -6.01 -13.26 -4.14
C ARG A 224 -6.45 -13.86 -5.47
N LEU A 225 -5.65 -13.71 -6.52
CA LEU A 225 -6.01 -14.16 -7.86
C LEU A 225 -5.63 -15.60 -8.12
N LEU A 226 -4.64 -16.13 -7.41
CA LEU A 226 -4.07 -17.44 -7.68
C LEU A 226 -5.13 -18.55 -7.69
N SER A 227 -6.11 -18.50 -6.77
CA SER A 227 -7.22 -19.47 -6.73
C SER A 227 -8.06 -19.41 -8.00
N ASP A 228 -8.54 -18.21 -8.36
CA ASP A 228 -9.46 -18.01 -9.46
C ASP A 228 -8.78 -18.31 -10.81
N LEU A 229 -7.51 -17.95 -10.91
CA LEU A 229 -6.67 -18.22 -12.09
C LEU A 229 -6.34 -19.70 -12.22
N PHE A 230 -6.18 -20.41 -11.10
CA PHE A 230 -5.92 -21.84 -11.10
C PHE A 230 -7.17 -22.64 -11.50
N ASP A 231 -8.34 -22.28 -10.97
CA ASP A 231 -9.61 -22.91 -11.37
C ASP A 231 -9.82 -22.79 -12.89
N LYS A 232 -9.54 -21.59 -13.45
CA LYS A 232 -9.61 -21.33 -14.89
C LYS A 232 -8.50 -21.99 -15.70
N PHE A 233 -7.37 -22.31 -15.08
CA PHE A 233 -6.32 -23.09 -15.73
C PHE A 233 -6.69 -24.57 -15.88
N VAL A 234 -7.46 -25.09 -14.92
CA VAL A 234 -7.87 -26.49 -14.86
C VAL A 234 -9.15 -26.75 -15.69
N GLU A 235 -9.99 -25.73 -15.91
CA GLU A 235 -11.22 -25.81 -16.71
C GLU A 235 -11.02 -26.46 -18.10
N PRO A 236 -10.03 -26.08 -18.94
CA PRO A 236 -9.84 -26.70 -20.26
C PRO A 236 -9.36 -28.16 -20.20
N ILE A 237 -8.77 -28.58 -19.07
CA ILE A 237 -8.36 -29.97 -18.80
C ILE A 237 -9.58 -30.81 -18.41
N GLN A 238 -10.48 -30.26 -17.60
CA GLN A 238 -11.72 -30.93 -17.21
C GLN A 238 -12.67 -31.11 -18.40
N GLU A 239 -12.65 -30.17 -19.35
CA GLU A 239 -13.45 -30.22 -20.57
C GLU A 239 -12.80 -31.04 -21.71
N GLU A 240 -11.70 -31.74 -21.42
CA GLU A 240 -10.92 -32.56 -22.38
C GLU A 240 -10.42 -31.79 -23.62
N ARG A 241 -10.36 -30.46 -23.58
CA ARG A 241 -9.88 -29.63 -24.71
C ARG A 241 -8.35 -29.62 -24.83
N ALA A 242 -7.65 -29.87 -23.72
CA ALA A 242 -6.20 -29.83 -23.64
C ALA A 242 -5.64 -30.94 -22.76
N THR A 243 -4.45 -31.42 -23.11
CA THR A 243 -3.70 -32.42 -22.33
C THR A 243 -2.86 -31.72 -21.25
N ARG A 244 -2.55 -32.40 -20.14
CA ARG A 244 -1.63 -31.89 -19.08
C ARG A 244 -0.23 -31.48 -19.58
N ASN A 245 0.15 -31.93 -20.77
CA ASN A 245 1.43 -31.61 -21.42
C ASN A 245 1.39 -30.31 -22.24
N ASP A 246 0.21 -29.80 -22.59
CA ASP A 246 0.04 -28.63 -23.46
C ASP A 246 -0.01 -27.32 -22.67
N ILE A 247 0.93 -27.16 -21.74
CA ILE A 247 1.01 -26.01 -20.82
C ILE A 247 1.02 -24.69 -21.62
N SER A 248 1.71 -24.64 -22.75
CA SER A 248 1.78 -23.43 -23.59
C SER A 248 0.43 -22.97 -24.18
N LEU A 249 -0.48 -23.90 -24.50
CA LEU A 249 -1.82 -23.58 -25.03
C LEU A 249 -2.72 -23.07 -23.91
N LEU A 250 -2.74 -23.78 -22.79
CA LEU A 250 -3.45 -23.37 -21.58
C LEU A 250 -3.00 -21.98 -21.12
N CYS A 251 -1.70 -21.73 -21.10
CA CYS A 251 -1.14 -20.44 -20.73
C CYS A 251 -1.54 -19.30 -21.67
N ASN A 252 -1.83 -19.57 -22.95
CA ASN A 252 -2.27 -18.54 -23.89
C ASN A 252 -3.77 -18.22 -23.74
N GLU A 253 -4.62 -19.21 -23.49
CA GLU A 253 -6.04 -19.00 -23.18
C GLU A 253 -6.22 -18.24 -21.87
N LEU A 254 -5.38 -18.59 -20.89
CA LEU A 254 -5.25 -17.85 -19.65
C LEU A 254 -4.88 -16.39 -19.92
N LYS A 255 -3.79 -16.08 -20.64
CA LYS A 255 -3.38 -14.69 -20.88
C LYS A 255 -4.50 -13.75 -21.32
N SER A 256 -5.42 -14.20 -22.19
CA SER A 256 -6.60 -13.41 -22.57
C SER A 256 -7.53 -13.11 -21.39
N TYR A 257 -7.96 -14.14 -20.66
CA TYR A 257 -8.82 -13.99 -19.49
C TYR A 257 -8.15 -13.14 -18.40
N PHE A 258 -6.85 -13.30 -18.27
CA PHE A 258 -6.02 -12.63 -17.29
C PHE A 258 -5.88 -11.11 -17.54
N ASN A 259 -5.73 -10.66 -18.79
CA ASN A 259 -5.72 -9.22 -19.07
C ASN A 259 -7.07 -8.58 -18.72
N GLU A 260 -8.17 -9.29 -18.97
CA GLU A 260 -9.50 -8.81 -18.58
C GLU A 260 -9.69 -8.77 -17.05
N THR A 261 -9.14 -9.73 -16.30
CA THR A 261 -9.22 -9.71 -14.84
C THR A 261 -8.31 -8.64 -14.24
N LEU A 262 -7.11 -8.43 -14.78
CA LEU A 262 -6.24 -7.31 -14.38
C LEU A 262 -6.92 -5.96 -14.53
N ASP A 263 -7.49 -5.72 -15.71
CA ASP A 263 -8.19 -4.47 -16.00
C ASP A 263 -9.30 -4.26 -14.97
N LYS A 264 -10.05 -5.31 -14.60
CA LYS A 264 -11.09 -5.25 -13.56
C LYS A 264 -10.56 -5.04 -12.13
N LEU A 265 -9.35 -5.49 -11.80
CA LEU A 265 -8.82 -5.39 -10.43
C LEU A 265 -8.25 -4.01 -10.12
N TYR A 266 -7.50 -3.44 -11.06
CA TYR A 266 -6.97 -2.08 -10.91
C TYR A 266 -8.06 -1.03 -11.09
N LEU A 267 -9.05 -1.32 -11.94
CA LEU A 267 -10.30 -0.59 -11.99
C LEU A 267 -11.24 -1.17 -10.92
N GLN A 268 -10.87 -1.08 -9.62
CA GLN A 268 -11.79 -1.34 -8.50
C GLN A 268 -13.16 -0.86 -8.90
N ASP A 269 -14.10 -1.79 -9.15
CA ASP A 269 -15.36 -1.58 -9.83
C ASP A 269 -15.87 -0.13 -9.73
N ILE A 270 -15.32 0.75 -10.58
CA ILE A 270 -16.12 1.75 -11.25
C ILE A 270 -16.88 0.88 -12.23
N SER A 271 -17.79 0.08 -11.66
CA SER A 271 -19.07 -0.12 -12.27
C SER A 271 -19.40 1.25 -12.80
N ALA A 272 -19.22 1.40 -14.11
CA ALA A 272 -20.10 2.21 -14.92
C ALA A 272 -21.49 1.58 -14.69
N ALA A 273 -21.98 1.65 -13.46
CA ALA A 273 -23.31 1.37 -13.05
C ALA A 273 -24.05 2.40 -13.85
N ASN A 274 -24.60 1.94 -14.96
CA ASN A 274 -25.33 2.67 -15.98
C ASN A 274 -25.74 4.05 -15.43
N PHE A 275 -24.89 5.07 -15.66
CA PHE A 275 -25.18 6.42 -15.15
C PHE A 275 -26.54 6.91 -15.69
N GLU A 276 -26.97 6.32 -16.81
CA GLU A 276 -28.27 6.46 -17.45
C GLU A 276 -29.45 6.03 -16.55
N ASP A 277 -29.28 5.03 -15.68
CA ASP A 277 -30.35 4.50 -14.82
C ASP A 277 -30.43 5.17 -13.44
N GLN A 278 -29.37 5.87 -13.01
CA GLN A 278 -29.27 6.43 -11.65
C GLN A 278 -29.49 7.94 -11.57
N LEU A 279 -29.46 8.66 -12.70
CA LEU A 279 -29.55 10.13 -12.74
C LEU A 279 -30.86 10.61 -13.37
N PRO A 280 -31.58 11.55 -12.73
CA PRO A 280 -32.67 12.26 -13.39
C PRO A 280 -32.20 12.93 -14.69
N GLN A 281 -33.07 12.98 -15.69
CA GLN A 281 -32.74 13.50 -17.03
C GLN A 281 -32.13 14.91 -17.00
N TRP A 282 -32.66 15.81 -16.17
CA TRP A 282 -32.12 17.16 -15.99
C TRP A 282 -30.72 17.18 -15.36
N SER A 283 -30.45 16.26 -14.43
CA SER A 283 -29.11 16.11 -13.83
C SER A 283 -28.10 15.62 -14.86
N LEU A 284 -28.51 14.74 -15.79
CA LEU A 284 -27.66 14.28 -16.90
C LEU A 284 -27.33 15.43 -17.86
N TYR A 285 -28.32 16.23 -18.28
CA TYR A 285 -28.08 17.41 -19.09
C TYR A 285 -27.18 18.43 -18.40
N LEU A 286 -27.34 18.61 -17.09
CA LEU A 286 -26.49 19.51 -16.31
C LEU A 286 -25.04 18.98 -16.22
N LEU A 287 -24.87 17.66 -16.09
CA LEU A 287 -23.55 17.03 -16.09
C LEU A 287 -22.86 17.17 -17.46
N ILE A 288 -23.59 16.99 -18.55
CA ILE A 288 -23.06 17.22 -19.90
C ILE A 288 -22.72 18.70 -20.10
N ALA A 289 -23.56 19.62 -19.63
CA ALA A 289 -23.30 21.06 -19.72
C ALA A 289 -22.06 21.49 -18.91
N THR A 290 -21.87 20.93 -17.71
CA THR A 290 -20.65 21.18 -16.90
C THR A 290 -19.41 20.58 -17.55
N PHE A 291 -19.50 19.39 -18.13
CA PHE A 291 -18.42 18.79 -18.91
C PHE A 291 -18.04 19.66 -20.11
N LEU A 292 -19.02 20.11 -20.90
CA LEU A 292 -18.80 21.00 -22.04
C LEU A 292 -18.22 22.35 -21.62
N GLY A 293 -18.70 22.93 -20.51
CA GLY A 293 -18.13 24.16 -19.93
C GLY A 293 -16.68 24.00 -19.50
N SER A 294 -16.29 22.83 -18.97
CA SER A 294 -14.91 22.53 -18.60
C SER A 294 -14.01 22.24 -19.81
N TYR A 295 -14.55 21.54 -20.81
CA TYR A 295 -13.81 21.04 -21.96
C TYR A 295 -13.58 22.11 -23.03
N ILE A 296 -14.59 22.93 -23.30
CA ILE A 296 -14.55 23.98 -24.31
C ILE A 296 -13.98 25.25 -23.65
N PRO A 297 -12.97 25.92 -24.23
CA PRO A 297 -12.53 27.22 -23.72
C PRO A 297 -13.59 28.30 -23.97
N GLN A 298 -13.76 29.23 -23.02
CA GLN A 298 -14.78 30.29 -23.04
C GLN A 298 -14.86 31.07 -24.37
N ASN A 299 -13.72 31.26 -25.05
CA ASN A 299 -13.65 31.97 -26.33
C ASN A 299 -14.44 31.30 -27.47
N LEU A 300 -14.76 30.01 -27.34
CA LEU A 300 -15.48 29.24 -28.36
C LEU A 300 -16.97 29.08 -28.05
N ASP A 301 -17.45 29.55 -26.90
CA ASP A 301 -18.85 29.36 -26.49
C ASP A 301 -19.83 29.99 -27.47
N GLN A 302 -19.53 31.20 -27.94
CA GLN A 302 -20.35 31.90 -28.94
C GLN A 302 -20.43 31.13 -30.26
N ARG A 303 -19.44 30.30 -30.57
CA ARG A 303 -19.43 29.50 -31.81
C ARG A 303 -20.24 28.21 -31.65
N TYR A 304 -20.23 27.61 -30.47
CA TYR A 304 -20.87 26.31 -30.23
C TYR A 304 -22.29 26.42 -29.70
N PHE A 305 -22.60 27.41 -28.87
CA PHE A 305 -23.86 27.50 -28.12
C PHE A 305 -24.76 28.67 -28.53
N ALA A 306 -24.31 29.57 -29.42
CA ALA A 306 -25.19 30.63 -29.90
C ALA A 306 -26.23 30.07 -30.89
N THR A 307 -27.51 30.09 -30.49
CA THR A 307 -28.67 29.65 -31.29
C THR A 307 -28.95 30.50 -32.53
N LYS A 308 -28.43 31.73 -32.57
CA LYS A 308 -28.47 32.56 -33.77
C LYS A 308 -27.30 32.17 -34.65
N ALA A 309 -27.59 31.72 -35.87
CA ALA A 309 -26.62 31.63 -36.96
C ALA A 309 -25.93 33.00 -37.09
N CYS A 310 -24.81 33.18 -36.38
CA CYS A 310 -23.97 34.34 -36.55
C CYS A 310 -23.46 34.25 -37.97
N GLU A 311 -24.00 35.10 -38.84
CA GLU A 311 -23.44 35.42 -40.13
C GLU A 311 -21.93 35.49 -39.96
N LYS A 312 -21.24 34.66 -40.75
CA LYS A 312 -19.78 34.54 -40.74
C LYS A 312 -19.16 35.92 -40.50
N PRO A 313 -18.33 36.13 -39.47
CA PRO A 313 -17.65 37.40 -39.32
C PRO A 313 -16.88 37.62 -40.62
N ARG A 314 -17.14 38.75 -41.29
CA ARG A 314 -16.43 39.12 -42.52
C ARG A 314 -14.94 39.08 -42.21
N LEU A 315 -14.24 38.10 -42.79
CA LEU A 315 -12.79 38.02 -42.77
C LEU A 315 -12.24 39.35 -43.31
N SER A 316 -11.79 40.22 -42.42
CA SER A 316 -10.93 41.33 -42.79
C SER A 316 -9.60 40.74 -43.23
N ARG A 317 -9.45 40.54 -44.55
CA ARG A 317 -8.19 40.16 -45.18
C ARG A 317 -7.18 41.27 -44.96
N THR A 318 -6.41 41.18 -43.88
CA THR A 318 -5.06 41.73 -43.81
C THR A 318 -4.13 40.64 -43.30
N PRO A 319 -3.21 40.11 -44.13
CA PRO A 319 -2.22 39.16 -43.66
C PRO A 319 -1.15 39.94 -42.91
N LYS A 320 -1.30 40.12 -41.59
CA LYS A 320 -0.12 40.42 -40.76
C LYS A 320 0.71 39.15 -40.70
N LYS A 321 1.80 39.13 -41.48
CA LYS A 321 2.90 38.16 -41.34
C LYS A 321 3.36 38.16 -39.89
N GLN A 322 2.85 37.24 -39.07
CA GLN A 322 3.51 36.86 -37.83
C GLN A 322 4.77 36.12 -38.23
N LYS A 323 5.93 36.74 -37.95
CA LYS A 323 7.21 36.05 -37.97
C LYS A 323 7.07 34.85 -37.02
N LEU A 324 7.34 33.66 -37.53
CA LEU A 324 7.56 32.45 -36.76
C LEU A 324 8.72 32.70 -35.79
N SER A 325 8.42 33.12 -34.56
CA SER A 325 9.34 32.96 -33.44
C SER A 325 9.36 31.47 -33.11
N HIS A 326 10.51 30.83 -33.37
CA HIS A 326 10.72 29.39 -33.23
C HIS A 326 10.78 28.90 -31.76
N ASP A 327 10.38 29.74 -30.79
CA ASP A 327 10.43 29.43 -29.36
C ASP A 327 9.08 29.70 -28.67
N SER A 328 8.02 29.03 -29.14
CA SER A 328 6.84 28.81 -28.29
C SER A 328 6.74 27.31 -28.02
N PRO A 329 6.78 26.84 -26.76
CA PRO A 329 6.66 25.41 -26.47
C PRO A 329 5.36 24.91 -27.11
N ALA A 330 5.43 23.76 -27.79
CA ALA A 330 4.27 23.13 -28.40
C ALA A 330 3.11 23.16 -27.40
N LYS A 331 2.05 23.92 -27.71
CA LYS A 331 0.92 24.07 -26.79
C LYS A 331 0.34 22.68 -26.56
N LEU A 332 0.55 22.12 -25.37
CA LEU A 332 -0.03 20.84 -24.99
C LEU A 332 -1.54 20.86 -25.31
N PRO A 333 -2.08 19.79 -25.92
CA PRO A 333 -3.51 19.64 -26.12
C PRO A 333 -4.26 19.98 -24.83
N GLN A 334 -5.32 20.78 -24.94
CA GLN A 334 -6.12 21.22 -23.78
C GLN A 334 -6.67 20.04 -22.97
N GLN A 335 -6.92 18.91 -23.63
CA GLN A 335 -7.34 17.65 -23.00
C GLN A 335 -6.33 17.11 -21.97
N LEU A 336 -5.03 17.31 -22.20
CA LEU A 336 -3.97 16.83 -21.31
C LEU A 336 -3.67 17.81 -20.16
N LYS A 337 -4.30 18.99 -20.15
CA LYS A 337 -4.14 19.99 -19.08
C LYS A 337 -5.12 19.79 -17.93
N GLY A 338 -6.12 18.92 -18.10
CA GLY A 338 -7.18 18.69 -17.13
C GLY A 338 -8.38 19.65 -17.29
N PRO A 339 -9.40 19.49 -16.44
CA PRO A 339 -10.63 20.27 -16.49
C PRO A 339 -10.39 21.75 -16.18
N GLN A 340 -11.04 22.65 -16.92
CA GLN A 340 -10.93 24.09 -16.68
C GLN A 340 -11.98 24.59 -15.70
N SER A 341 -11.62 25.61 -14.92
CA SER A 341 -12.60 26.32 -14.10
C SER A 341 -13.59 27.09 -14.98
N PHE A 342 -14.85 27.09 -14.57
CA PHE A 342 -15.94 27.81 -15.24
C PHE A 342 -16.84 28.46 -14.20
N GLU A 343 -17.52 29.52 -14.61
CA GLU A 343 -18.52 30.18 -13.78
C GLU A 343 -19.87 29.45 -13.89
N LEU A 344 -20.67 29.51 -12.82
CA LEU A 344 -21.99 28.86 -12.80
C LEU A 344 -22.91 29.40 -13.90
N GLU A 345 -22.86 30.71 -14.14
CA GLU A 345 -23.68 31.38 -15.16
C GLU A 345 -23.43 30.81 -16.56
N ARG A 346 -22.16 30.50 -16.86
CA ARG A 346 -21.76 29.89 -18.13
C ARG A 346 -22.36 28.50 -18.32
N VAL A 347 -22.36 27.67 -17.27
CA VAL A 347 -22.96 26.33 -17.33
C VAL A 347 -24.47 26.41 -17.46
N LEU A 348 -25.12 27.32 -16.74
CA LEU A 348 -26.56 27.53 -16.88
C LEU A 348 -26.92 27.99 -18.30
N ALA A 349 -26.10 28.85 -18.91
CA ALA A 349 -26.27 29.24 -20.31
C ALA A 349 -26.08 28.07 -21.28
N ILE A 350 -25.11 27.18 -21.04
CA ILE A 350 -24.90 25.96 -21.86
C ILE A 350 -26.06 24.98 -21.67
N PHE A 351 -26.58 24.83 -20.46
CA PHE A 351 -27.68 23.93 -20.11
C PHE A 351 -29.04 24.37 -20.67
N GLN A 352 -29.24 25.68 -20.82
CA GLN A 352 -30.48 26.26 -21.36
C GLN A 352 -30.54 26.24 -22.89
N ASN A 353 -29.39 26.09 -23.56
CA ASN A 353 -29.31 25.92 -25.02
C ASN A 353 -29.52 24.46 -25.40
#